data_AF-A0A0P6Y0E1-F1
#
_entry.id   AF-A0A0P6Y0E1-F1
#
_cell.length_a   1.000
_cell.length_b   1.000
_cell.length_c   1.000
_cell.angle_alpha   90.00
_cell.angle_beta   90.00
_cell.angle_gamma   90.00
#
_symmetry.space_group_name_H-M   'P 1'
#
loop_
_entity.id
_entity.type
_entity.pdbx_description
1 polymer ?
#
loop_
_entity_poly.entity_id
_entity_poly.type
_entity_poly.pdbx_seq_one_letter_code
_entity_poly.pdbx_strand_id
1 'polypeptide(L)'
;MPEYPTLRIDAISLRNRFAAIRQQAKHQSVKSRYGELARIAYFLRDPKAPYYLQKAAEQETTNVLHASSVNHYRMAGDRVTMQTIYQQLLQQAATAEHTQHDRYQREMFEALFWLGKDRECSNAYQQQDAVQNIPLAELISQLAEARLTGNSQQALAIAQGLASTIRAERLEPWSDLAFNHWDLYEIACQLLDPPLAIDGPIITSSDDPDLRLLALLNEQQIIALEWSIYNNQDQTDEGFCSYILADGSRRRFAQGIDNPELERLVWDLFNDNWPAVMPPQHLSVYGIYRLEVAEAAVYHVGDLWSYYDYVEIQTWGELDFEATPHPDNPDVYAYYYFPYQHRPKVLLEEWAQTQRDEYRFL
;
A
#
# COMPACT_ATOMS: atom_id res chain seq x y z
N MET A 1 -8.04 -12.05 -17.88
CA MET A 1 -7.17 -12.03 -16.69
C MET A 1 -8.07 -11.96 -15.46
N PRO A 2 -7.81 -12.71 -14.39
CA PRO A 2 -8.59 -12.59 -13.15
C PRO A 2 -8.43 -11.19 -12.55
N GLU A 3 -9.53 -10.61 -12.09
CA GLU A 3 -9.62 -9.24 -11.58
C GLU A 3 -8.94 -9.12 -10.20
N TYR A 4 -8.08 -8.11 -9.99
CA TYR A 4 -7.42 -7.91 -8.70
C TYR A 4 -8.44 -7.57 -7.59
N PRO A 5 -8.24 -8.01 -6.34
CA PRO A 5 -9.15 -7.67 -5.25
C PRO A 5 -9.08 -6.18 -4.95
N THR A 6 -10.24 -5.53 -4.95
CA THR A 6 -10.39 -4.07 -4.74
C THR A 6 -10.88 -3.70 -3.34
N LEU A 7 -11.07 -4.68 -2.44
CA LEU A 7 -11.58 -4.41 -1.10
C LEU A 7 -10.53 -3.67 -0.27
N ARG A 8 -10.94 -2.55 0.33
CA ARG A 8 -10.13 -1.67 1.18
C ARG A 8 -10.79 -1.52 2.55
N ILE A 9 -9.97 -1.21 3.55
CA ILE A 9 -10.43 -0.92 4.91
C ILE A 9 -11.15 0.42 4.96
N ASP A 10 -12.30 0.48 5.65
CA ASP A 10 -12.99 1.73 5.92
C ASP A 10 -12.38 2.54 7.08
N ALA A 11 -11.46 3.46 6.77
CA ALA A 11 -10.80 4.29 7.78
C ALA A 11 -11.77 5.23 8.53
N ILE A 12 -12.87 5.66 7.90
CA ILE A 12 -13.88 6.50 8.55
C ILE A 12 -14.64 5.65 9.57
N SER A 13 -15.06 4.45 9.17
CA SER A 13 -15.69 3.48 10.08
C SER A 13 -14.78 3.15 11.27
N LEU A 14 -13.49 2.92 11.02
CA LEU A 14 -12.47 2.69 12.06
C LEU A 14 -12.36 3.87 13.04
N ARG A 15 -12.23 5.11 12.54
CA ARG A 15 -12.13 6.31 13.38
C ARG A 15 -13.40 6.53 14.21
N ASN A 16 -14.57 6.34 13.61
CA ASN A 16 -15.85 6.42 14.30
C ASN A 16 -15.94 5.37 15.41
N ARG A 17 -15.50 4.14 15.13
CA ARG A 17 -15.47 3.07 16.13
C ARG A 17 -14.49 3.36 17.26
N PHE A 18 -13.30 3.85 16.94
CA PHE A 18 -12.30 4.27 17.92
C PHE A 18 -12.85 5.35 18.87
N ALA A 19 -13.50 6.38 18.31
CA ALA A 19 -14.12 7.45 19.08
C ALA A 19 -15.26 6.93 19.99
N ALA A 20 -16.10 6.02 19.48
CA ALA A 20 -17.18 5.40 20.25
C ALA A 20 -16.65 4.61 21.45
N ILE A 21 -15.60 3.80 21.26
CA ILE A 21 -14.95 3.06 22.35
C ILE A 21 -14.39 4.02 23.41
N ARG A 22 -13.75 5.12 23.00
CA ARG A 22 -13.22 6.14 23.92
C ARG A 22 -14.30 6.93 24.66
N GLN A 23 -15.50 7.06 24.10
CA GLN A 23 -16.63 7.67 24.83
C GLN A 23 -17.21 6.70 25.86
N GLN A 24 -17.37 5.43 25.50
CA GLN A 24 -17.86 4.39 26.42
C GLN A 24 -16.89 4.13 27.58
N ALA A 25 -15.59 4.25 27.31
CA ALA A 25 -14.51 4.23 28.30
C ALA A 25 -14.69 5.20 29.47
N LYS A 26 -15.46 6.29 29.29
CA LYS A 26 -15.75 7.25 30.37
C LYS A 26 -16.70 6.70 31.42
N HIS A 27 -17.45 5.66 31.08
CA HIS A 27 -18.50 5.07 31.92
C HIS A 27 -18.27 3.59 32.23
N GLN A 28 -17.35 2.92 31.53
CA GLN A 28 -16.98 1.51 31.72
C GLN A 28 -15.46 1.32 31.52
N SER A 29 -14.89 0.27 32.14
CA SER A 29 -13.46 -0.05 31.99
C SER A 29 -13.13 -0.43 30.54
N VAL A 30 -12.20 0.30 29.91
CA VAL A 30 -11.69 0.04 28.54
C VAL A 30 -10.99 -1.31 28.41
N LYS A 31 -10.59 -1.89 29.55
CA LYS A 31 -9.80 -3.12 29.59
C LYS A 31 -10.49 -4.29 28.90
N SER A 32 -11.82 -4.36 28.84
CA SER A 32 -12.53 -5.44 28.13
C SER A 32 -12.56 -5.28 26.61
N ARG A 33 -12.07 -4.16 26.07
CA ARG A 33 -12.11 -3.84 24.63
C ARG A 33 -10.74 -3.55 24.04
N TYR A 34 -9.66 -3.94 24.73
CA TYR A 34 -8.31 -3.69 24.23
C TYR A 34 -8.00 -4.43 22.94
N GLY A 35 -8.50 -5.67 22.73
CA GLY A 35 -8.34 -6.37 21.45
C GLY A 35 -8.91 -5.57 20.28
N GLU A 36 -10.16 -5.15 20.41
CA GLU A 36 -10.83 -4.32 19.40
C GLU A 36 -10.09 -2.98 19.16
N LEU A 37 -9.74 -2.26 20.23
CA LEU A 37 -9.03 -0.98 20.13
C LEU A 37 -7.63 -1.13 19.52
N ALA A 38 -6.92 -2.21 19.84
CA ALA A 38 -5.60 -2.51 19.32
C ALA A 38 -5.63 -2.77 17.81
N ARG A 39 -6.62 -3.54 17.34
CA ARG A 39 -6.82 -3.81 15.91
C ARG A 39 -7.22 -2.57 15.13
N ILE A 40 -8.10 -1.72 15.70
CA ILE A 40 -8.43 -0.44 15.08
C ILE A 40 -7.19 0.45 14.96
N ALA A 41 -6.39 0.53 16.02
CA ALA A 41 -5.14 1.29 16.01
C ALA A 41 -4.15 0.76 14.97
N TYR A 42 -4.05 -0.57 14.82
CA TYR A 42 -3.19 -1.24 13.84
C TYR A 42 -3.51 -0.81 12.39
N PHE A 43 -4.78 -0.95 11.98
CA PHE A 43 -5.21 -0.59 10.62
C PHE A 43 -5.27 0.92 10.38
N LEU A 44 -5.33 1.73 11.42
CA LEU A 44 -5.16 3.18 11.32
C LEU A 44 -3.69 3.62 11.28
N ARG A 45 -2.74 2.67 11.35
CA ARG A 45 -1.30 2.94 11.47
C ARG A 45 -0.95 3.89 12.64
N ASP A 46 -1.70 3.79 13.74
CA ASP A 46 -1.43 4.59 14.94
C ASP A 46 -0.07 4.17 15.54
N PRO A 47 0.86 5.11 15.82
CA PRO A 47 2.15 4.81 16.44
C PRO A 47 2.05 4.07 17.79
N LYS A 48 0.91 4.14 18.47
CA LYS A 48 0.63 3.45 19.73
C LYS A 48 0.00 2.07 19.53
N ALA A 49 -0.30 1.65 18.30
CA ALA A 49 -0.87 0.34 18.02
C ALA A 49 -0.05 -0.81 18.63
N PRO A 50 1.30 -0.85 18.55
CA PRO A 50 2.09 -1.92 19.16
C PRO A 50 1.86 -2.05 20.67
N TYR A 51 1.75 -0.93 21.38
CA TYR A 51 1.45 -0.92 22.81
C TYR A 51 0.07 -1.52 23.12
N TYR A 52 -0.96 -1.12 22.36
CA TYR A 52 -2.31 -1.65 22.57
C TYR A 52 -2.40 -3.14 22.23
N LEU A 53 -1.72 -3.58 21.19
CA LEU A 53 -1.65 -4.99 20.76
C LEU A 53 -0.97 -5.86 21.82
N GLN A 54 0.15 -5.40 22.39
CA GLN A 54 0.81 -6.09 23.50
C GLN A 54 -0.10 -6.20 24.72
N LYS A 55 -0.84 -5.12 25.07
CA LYS A 55 -1.77 -5.14 26.20
C LYS A 55 -2.98 -6.05 25.97
N ALA A 56 -3.49 -6.11 24.74
CA ALA A 56 -4.54 -7.05 24.36
C ALA A 56 -4.05 -8.49 24.50
N ALA A 57 -2.85 -8.78 24.00
CA ALA A 57 -2.24 -10.09 24.11
C ALA A 57 -2.00 -10.51 25.58
N GLU A 58 -1.45 -9.63 26.41
CA GLU A 58 -1.24 -9.90 27.85
C GLU A 58 -2.56 -10.27 28.57
N GLN A 59 -3.67 -9.62 28.22
CA GLN A 59 -4.97 -9.91 28.81
C GLN A 59 -5.51 -11.29 28.42
N GLU A 60 -5.30 -11.73 27.18
CA GLU A 60 -5.68 -13.08 26.75
C GLU A 60 -4.87 -14.14 27.50
N THR A 61 -3.62 -13.84 27.85
CA THR A 61 -2.71 -14.77 28.54
C THR A 61 -2.86 -14.82 30.06
N THR A 62 -3.76 -14.04 30.67
CA THR A 62 -3.78 -13.84 32.13
C THR A 62 -4.18 -15.12 32.91
N ASN A 63 -4.80 -16.12 32.27
CA ASN A 63 -5.16 -17.40 32.92
C ASN A 63 -4.75 -18.65 32.12
N VAL A 64 -4.69 -18.58 30.78
CA VAL A 64 -4.19 -19.65 29.90
C VAL A 64 -3.56 -18.99 28.66
N LEU A 65 -2.39 -19.47 28.21
CA LEU A 65 -1.78 -18.97 26.98
C LEU A 65 -2.62 -19.43 25.78
N HIS A 66 -3.03 -18.50 24.93
CA HIS A 66 -3.82 -18.74 23.73
C HIS A 66 -3.04 -18.32 22.49
N ALA A 67 -3.09 -19.13 21.44
CA ALA A 67 -2.45 -18.87 20.15
C ALA A 67 -3.04 -17.65 19.43
N SER A 68 -4.26 -17.22 19.78
CA SER A 68 -4.85 -15.95 19.37
C SER A 68 -3.95 -14.75 19.69
N SER A 69 -3.21 -14.80 20.81
CA SER A 69 -2.30 -13.73 21.21
C SER A 69 -1.08 -13.62 20.29
N VAL A 70 -0.72 -14.70 19.58
CA VAL A 70 0.42 -14.72 18.64
C VAL A 70 0.18 -13.78 17.46
N ASN A 71 -1.06 -13.66 16.97
CA ASN A 71 -1.40 -12.71 15.91
C ASN A 71 -1.30 -11.25 16.39
N HIS A 72 -1.69 -10.96 17.63
CA HIS A 72 -1.50 -9.63 18.20
C HIS A 72 -0.01 -9.24 18.28
N TYR A 73 0.87 -10.17 18.70
CA TYR A 73 2.32 -9.94 18.68
C TYR A 73 2.89 -9.84 17.25
N ARG A 74 2.35 -10.58 16.28
CA ARG A 74 2.68 -10.43 14.84
C ARG A 74 2.42 -9.00 14.39
N MET A 75 1.20 -8.51 14.62
CA MET A 75 0.79 -7.14 14.25
C MET A 75 1.65 -6.08 14.96
N ALA A 76 2.08 -6.34 16.19
CA ALA A 76 2.96 -5.45 16.94
C ALA A 76 4.44 -5.51 16.48
N GLY A 77 4.80 -6.47 15.64
CA GLY A 77 6.18 -6.70 15.21
C GLY A 77 7.07 -7.43 16.24
N ASP A 78 6.49 -7.98 17.31
CA ASP A 78 7.23 -8.61 18.41
C ASP A 78 7.47 -10.11 18.15
N ARG A 79 8.42 -10.39 17.25
CA ARG A 79 8.76 -11.76 16.85
C ARG A 79 9.34 -12.61 17.99
N VAL A 80 10.02 -11.99 18.96
CA VAL A 80 10.65 -12.71 20.08
C VAL A 80 9.58 -13.27 21.00
N THR A 81 8.57 -12.47 21.33
CA THR A 81 7.47 -12.92 22.18
C THR A 81 6.62 -13.98 21.48
N MET A 82 6.38 -13.86 20.16
CA MET A 82 5.69 -14.91 19.38
C MET A 82 6.40 -16.28 19.51
N GLN A 83 7.72 -16.31 19.36
CA GLN A 83 8.49 -17.55 19.47
C GLN A 83 8.45 -18.13 20.89
N THR A 84 8.52 -17.26 21.90
CA THR A 84 8.45 -17.65 23.31
C THR A 84 7.10 -18.32 23.62
N ILE A 85 6.01 -17.72 23.18
CA ILE A 85 4.66 -18.29 23.37
C ILE A 85 4.52 -19.64 22.68
N TYR A 86 5.02 -19.77 21.45
CA TYR A 86 4.99 -21.05 20.75
C TYR A 86 5.79 -22.15 21.47
N GLN A 87 6.96 -21.82 22.02
CA GLN A 87 7.74 -22.77 22.83
C GLN A 87 6.99 -23.18 24.11
N GLN A 88 6.29 -22.25 24.75
CA GLN A 88 5.46 -22.54 25.92
C GLN A 88 4.26 -23.42 25.56
N LEU A 89 3.60 -23.17 24.42
CA LEU A 89 2.52 -24.03 23.91
C LEU A 89 2.99 -25.46 23.67
N LEU A 90 4.19 -25.64 23.09
CA LEU A 90 4.78 -26.98 22.91
C LEU A 90 5.03 -27.69 24.24
N GLN A 91 5.56 -26.98 25.24
CA GLN A 91 5.80 -27.54 26.58
C GLN A 91 4.49 -27.94 27.26
N GLN A 92 3.47 -27.10 27.19
CA GLN A 92 2.16 -27.38 27.77
C GLN A 92 1.49 -28.58 27.10
N ALA A 93 1.52 -28.64 25.76
CA ALA A 93 0.98 -29.76 24.99
C ALA A 93 1.65 -31.10 25.35
N ALA A 94 2.95 -31.09 25.63
CA ALA A 94 3.70 -32.29 26.01
C ALA A 94 3.29 -32.85 27.38
N THR A 95 2.81 -31.98 28.28
CA THR A 95 2.38 -32.36 29.64
C THR A 95 0.86 -32.40 29.82
N ALA A 96 0.10 -32.10 28.77
CA ALA A 96 -1.35 -31.99 28.81
C ALA A 96 -2.03 -33.35 28.98
N GLU A 97 -3.19 -33.36 29.63
CA GLU A 97 -4.05 -34.53 29.69
C GLU A 97 -4.60 -34.88 28.29
N HIS A 98 -4.87 -36.16 28.05
CA HIS A 98 -5.40 -36.63 26.75
C HIS A 98 -6.66 -35.89 26.28
N THR A 99 -7.51 -35.46 27.21
CA THR A 99 -8.74 -34.70 26.93
C THR A 99 -8.48 -33.30 26.37
N GLN A 100 -7.26 -32.77 26.49
CA GLN A 100 -6.85 -31.46 26.02
C GLN A 100 -6.04 -31.52 24.72
N HIS A 101 -5.76 -32.72 24.20
CA HIS A 101 -4.87 -32.91 23.06
C HIS A 101 -5.37 -32.18 21.80
N ASP A 102 -6.65 -32.33 21.46
CA ASP A 102 -7.28 -31.64 20.33
C ASP A 102 -7.17 -30.13 20.43
N ARG A 103 -7.34 -29.58 21.65
CA ARG A 103 -7.20 -28.15 21.88
C ARG A 103 -5.78 -27.69 21.56
N TYR A 104 -4.76 -28.37 22.09
CA TYR A 104 -3.37 -28.00 21.84
C TYR A 104 -2.96 -28.19 20.38
N GLN A 105 -3.48 -29.20 19.68
CA GLN A 105 -3.28 -29.36 18.23
C GLN A 105 -3.78 -28.14 17.45
N ARG A 106 -4.97 -27.63 17.79
CA ARG A 106 -5.52 -26.41 17.20
C ARG A 106 -4.64 -25.19 17.51
N GLU A 107 -4.33 -24.94 18.77
CA GLU A 107 -3.52 -23.80 19.21
C GLU A 107 -2.12 -23.80 18.55
N MET A 108 -1.50 -24.98 18.41
CA MET A 108 -0.24 -25.13 17.68
C MET A 108 -0.38 -24.80 16.19
N PHE A 109 -1.45 -25.27 15.53
CA PHE A 109 -1.72 -24.94 14.13
C PHE A 109 -1.82 -23.43 13.89
N GLU A 110 -2.53 -22.70 14.76
CA GLU A 110 -2.63 -21.23 14.63
C GLU A 110 -1.28 -20.55 14.82
N ALA A 111 -0.55 -20.94 15.86
CA ALA A 111 0.77 -20.37 16.12
C ALA A 111 1.76 -20.64 14.97
N LEU A 112 1.72 -21.83 14.36
CA LEU A 112 2.54 -22.18 13.20
C LEU A 112 2.28 -21.25 12.01
N PHE A 113 1.01 -21.00 11.68
CA PHE A 113 0.63 -20.10 10.60
C PHE A 113 1.15 -18.67 10.81
N TRP A 114 0.90 -18.11 12.01
CA TRP A 114 1.29 -16.73 12.32
C TRP A 114 2.80 -16.54 12.41
N LEU A 115 3.55 -17.59 12.79
CA LEU A 115 5.01 -17.61 12.78
C LEU A 115 5.62 -17.76 11.37
N GLY A 116 4.83 -18.04 10.34
CA GLY A 116 5.33 -18.34 9.00
C GLY A 116 6.01 -19.70 8.89
N LYS A 117 5.67 -20.66 9.76
CA LYS A 117 6.12 -22.05 9.68
C LYS A 117 5.20 -22.82 8.74
N ASP A 118 5.20 -22.40 7.48
CA ASP A 118 4.15 -22.74 6.51
C ASP A 118 4.10 -24.24 6.18
N ARG A 119 5.26 -24.90 6.14
CA ARG A 119 5.36 -26.36 5.90
C ARG A 119 4.77 -27.14 7.06
N GLU A 120 5.14 -26.81 8.30
CA GLU A 120 4.61 -27.45 9.50
C GLU A 120 3.12 -27.18 9.67
N CYS A 121 2.65 -25.97 9.35
CA CYS A 121 1.25 -25.60 9.35
C CYS A 121 0.43 -26.47 8.37
N SER A 122 0.91 -26.61 7.14
CA SER A 122 0.26 -27.44 6.10
C SER A 122 0.23 -28.93 6.50
N ASN A 123 1.32 -29.44 7.07
CA ASN A 123 1.38 -30.81 7.57
C ASN A 123 0.39 -31.06 8.71
N ALA A 124 0.25 -30.10 9.64
CA ALA A 124 -0.69 -30.21 10.76
C ALA A 124 -2.14 -30.32 10.26
N TYR A 125 -2.53 -29.51 9.26
CA TYR A 125 -3.85 -29.61 8.64
C TYR A 125 -4.12 -30.98 8.01
N GLN A 126 -3.13 -31.55 7.31
CA GLN A 126 -3.28 -32.85 6.65
C GLN A 126 -3.34 -34.03 7.61
N GLN A 127 -2.69 -33.93 8.77
CA GLN A 127 -2.47 -35.07 9.67
C GLN A 127 -3.38 -35.10 10.91
N GLN A 128 -4.04 -33.98 11.24
CA GLN A 128 -4.76 -33.83 12.50
C GLN A 128 -6.24 -33.51 12.27
N ASP A 129 -7.13 -34.47 12.59
CA ASP A 129 -8.59 -34.29 12.50
C ASP A 129 -9.08 -33.10 13.33
N ALA A 130 -8.44 -32.84 14.48
CA ALA A 130 -8.78 -31.71 15.34
C ALA A 130 -8.59 -30.36 14.63
N VAL A 131 -7.64 -30.27 13.70
CA VAL A 131 -7.32 -29.06 12.92
C VAL A 131 -8.28 -28.88 11.74
N GLN A 132 -8.64 -29.96 11.05
CA GLN A 132 -9.56 -29.91 9.90
C GLN A 132 -10.95 -29.38 10.28
N ASN A 133 -11.34 -29.53 11.54
CA ASN A 133 -12.59 -29.03 12.08
C ASN A 133 -12.56 -27.54 12.48
N ILE A 134 -11.42 -26.86 12.39
CA ILE A 134 -11.34 -25.41 12.68
C ILE A 134 -11.93 -24.64 11.48
N PRO A 135 -12.84 -23.69 11.69
CA PRO A 135 -13.29 -22.77 10.65
C PRO A 135 -12.09 -22.08 9.97
N LEU A 136 -12.09 -22.03 8.64
CA LEU A 136 -11.00 -21.46 7.81
C LEU A 136 -9.69 -22.27 7.76
N ALA A 137 -9.54 -23.41 8.44
CA ALA A 137 -8.27 -24.16 8.43
C ALA A 137 -7.80 -24.58 7.03
N GLU A 138 -8.73 -24.95 6.15
CA GLU A 138 -8.40 -25.24 4.75
C GLU A 138 -7.80 -24.01 4.05
N LEU A 139 -8.45 -22.86 4.19
CA LEU A 139 -8.00 -21.60 3.59
C LEU A 139 -6.64 -21.17 4.17
N ILE A 140 -6.42 -21.36 5.47
CA ILE A 140 -5.15 -21.10 6.15
C ILE A 140 -4.04 -21.99 5.59
N SER A 141 -4.31 -23.29 5.43
CA SER A 141 -3.36 -24.24 4.84
C SER A 141 -3.03 -23.86 3.38
N GLN A 142 -4.02 -23.48 2.58
CA GLN A 142 -3.81 -23.04 1.19
C GLN A 142 -3.00 -21.75 1.14
N LEU A 143 -3.23 -20.81 2.07
CA LEU A 143 -2.49 -19.55 2.14
C LEU A 143 -1.03 -19.77 2.62
N ALA A 144 -0.82 -20.71 3.56
CA ALA A 144 0.51 -21.13 3.96
C ALA A 144 1.28 -21.77 2.79
N GLU A 145 0.62 -22.63 2.02
CA GLU A 145 1.21 -23.23 0.81
C GLU A 145 1.53 -22.18 -0.25
N ALA A 146 0.64 -21.22 -0.49
CA ALA A 146 0.87 -20.11 -1.43
C ALA A 146 2.10 -19.28 -1.00
N ARG A 147 2.26 -19.00 0.30
CA ARG A 147 3.43 -18.31 0.86
C ARG A 147 4.71 -19.12 0.68
N LEU A 148 4.66 -20.42 0.98
CA LEU A 148 5.80 -21.33 0.88
C LEU A 148 6.32 -21.49 -0.55
N THR A 149 5.41 -21.48 -1.53
CA THR A 149 5.70 -21.72 -2.94
C THR A 149 5.87 -20.45 -3.78
N GLY A 150 5.54 -19.27 -3.22
CA GLY A 150 5.49 -18.03 -3.98
C GLY A 150 4.38 -18.00 -5.02
N ASN A 151 3.29 -18.77 -4.82
CA ASN A 151 2.21 -18.91 -5.78
C ASN A 151 1.22 -17.73 -5.70
N SER A 152 1.54 -16.64 -6.40
CA SER A 152 0.72 -15.43 -6.48
C SER A 152 -0.70 -15.68 -7.01
N GLN A 153 -0.91 -16.66 -7.91
CA GLN A 153 -2.24 -16.98 -8.43
C GLN A 153 -3.14 -17.63 -7.37
N GLN A 154 -2.58 -18.51 -6.53
CA GLN A 154 -3.29 -19.10 -5.41
C GLN A 154 -3.62 -18.03 -4.35
N ALA A 155 -2.67 -17.15 -4.05
CA ALA A 155 -2.90 -16.01 -3.17
C ALA A 155 -4.02 -15.08 -3.70
N LEU A 156 -4.06 -14.82 -5.01
CA LEU A 156 -5.10 -14.02 -5.67
C LEU A 156 -6.49 -14.63 -5.50
N ALA A 157 -6.63 -15.94 -5.76
CA ALA A 157 -7.91 -16.64 -5.62
C ALA A 157 -8.42 -16.59 -4.17
N ILE A 158 -7.52 -16.77 -3.19
CA ILE A 158 -7.83 -16.65 -1.77
C ILE A 158 -8.26 -15.22 -1.43
N ALA A 159 -7.52 -14.22 -1.90
CA ALA A 159 -7.84 -12.81 -1.65
C ALA A 159 -9.22 -12.41 -2.21
N GLN A 160 -9.56 -12.87 -3.42
CA GLN A 160 -10.88 -12.65 -4.02
C GLN A 160 -12.01 -13.30 -3.20
N GLY A 161 -11.82 -14.55 -2.76
CA GLY A 161 -12.78 -15.27 -1.93
C GLY A 161 -13.03 -14.55 -0.60
N LEU A 162 -11.96 -14.19 0.10
CA LEU A 162 -12.04 -13.44 1.35
C LEU A 162 -12.71 -12.08 1.16
N ALA A 163 -12.37 -11.34 0.10
CA ALA A 163 -12.98 -10.06 -0.20
C ALA A 163 -14.50 -10.17 -0.46
N SER A 164 -14.93 -11.23 -1.15
CA SER A 164 -16.34 -11.53 -1.38
C SER A 164 -17.08 -11.81 -0.06
N THR A 165 -16.53 -12.69 0.78
CA THR A 165 -17.11 -13.03 2.10
C THR A 165 -17.22 -11.81 3.00
N ILE A 166 -16.15 -11.01 3.09
CA ILE A 166 -16.14 -9.79 3.92
C ILE A 166 -17.23 -8.82 3.47
N ARG A 167 -17.41 -8.61 2.15
CA ARG A 167 -18.46 -7.72 1.62
C ARG A 167 -19.85 -8.27 1.88
N ALA A 168 -20.06 -9.57 1.65
CA ALA A 168 -21.36 -10.22 1.80
C ALA A 168 -21.84 -10.22 3.26
N GLU A 169 -20.95 -10.53 4.19
CA GLU A 169 -21.25 -10.63 5.62
C GLU A 169 -21.01 -9.33 6.39
N ARG A 170 -20.46 -8.30 5.74
CA ARG A 170 -20.08 -7.01 6.34
C ARG A 170 -19.19 -7.20 7.57
N LEU A 171 -18.18 -8.05 7.41
CA LEU A 171 -17.26 -8.38 8.50
C LEU A 171 -16.39 -7.18 8.85
N GLU A 172 -16.20 -6.95 10.14
CA GLU A 172 -15.44 -5.81 10.63
C GLU A 172 -13.97 -6.18 10.91
N PRO A 173 -13.00 -5.32 10.53
CA PRO A 173 -11.58 -5.62 10.69
C PRO A 173 -11.12 -5.67 12.16
N TRP A 174 -11.91 -5.11 13.08
CA TRP A 174 -11.61 -5.08 14.52
C TRP A 174 -12.18 -6.26 15.33
N SER A 175 -12.72 -7.28 14.66
CA SER A 175 -13.11 -8.53 15.33
C SER A 175 -11.89 -9.23 15.95
N ASP A 176 -12.04 -9.68 17.19
CA ASP A 176 -11.02 -10.31 18.03
C ASP A 176 -10.93 -11.85 17.85
N LEU A 177 -11.49 -12.38 16.76
CA LEU A 177 -11.36 -13.79 16.43
C LEU A 177 -9.90 -14.16 16.15
N ALA A 178 -9.50 -15.35 16.61
CA ALA A 178 -8.13 -15.86 16.44
C ALA A 178 -7.70 -15.92 14.96
N PHE A 179 -8.62 -16.31 14.08
CA PHE A 179 -8.51 -16.14 12.63
C PHE A 179 -9.60 -15.20 12.13
N ASN A 180 -9.19 -13.97 11.79
CA ASN A 180 -10.07 -12.97 11.20
C ASN A 180 -9.87 -12.95 9.67
N HIS A 181 -10.98 -12.92 8.93
CA HIS A 181 -10.99 -12.81 7.46
C HIS A 181 -10.17 -11.62 6.96
N TRP A 182 -10.18 -10.48 7.67
CA TRP A 182 -9.37 -9.32 7.32
C TRP A 182 -7.86 -9.56 7.46
N ASP A 183 -7.43 -10.35 8.43
CA ASP A 183 -6.00 -10.67 8.61
C ASP A 183 -5.51 -11.64 7.54
N LEU A 184 -6.33 -12.63 7.21
CA LEU A 184 -6.03 -13.56 6.12
C LEU A 184 -6.04 -12.82 4.77
N TYR A 185 -6.92 -11.84 4.61
CA TYR A 185 -7.01 -11.01 3.41
C TYR A 185 -5.79 -10.09 3.27
N GLU A 186 -5.35 -9.45 4.36
CA GLU A 186 -4.10 -8.68 4.42
C GLU A 186 -2.92 -9.51 3.92
N ILE A 187 -2.76 -10.71 4.48
CA ILE A 187 -1.66 -11.61 4.12
C ILE A 187 -1.76 -12.06 2.67
N ALA A 188 -2.94 -12.46 2.19
CA ALA A 188 -3.13 -12.87 0.81
C ALA A 188 -2.76 -11.74 -0.18
N CYS A 189 -3.15 -10.50 0.13
CA CYS A 189 -2.81 -9.31 -0.63
C CYS A 189 -1.30 -8.98 -0.62
N GLN A 190 -0.59 -9.26 0.47
CA GLN A 190 0.88 -9.08 0.56
C GLN A 190 1.66 -10.11 -0.28
N LEU A 191 1.06 -11.26 -0.61
CA LEU A 191 1.67 -12.32 -1.41
C LEU A 191 1.43 -12.17 -2.92
N LEU A 192 0.70 -11.14 -3.34
CA LEU A 192 0.48 -10.82 -4.75
C LEU A 192 1.74 -10.21 -5.38
N ASP A 193 1.79 -10.22 -6.71
CA ASP A 193 2.87 -9.62 -7.50
C ASP A 193 2.27 -8.73 -8.61
N PRO A 194 2.18 -7.40 -8.39
CA PRO A 194 2.70 -6.65 -7.23
C PRO A 194 1.84 -6.83 -5.95
N PRO A 195 2.44 -6.66 -4.75
CA PRO A 195 1.72 -6.69 -3.48
C PRO A 195 0.69 -5.56 -3.35
N LEU A 196 -0.36 -5.81 -2.58
CA LEU A 196 -1.47 -4.87 -2.38
C LEU A 196 -1.61 -4.46 -0.90
N ALA A 197 -1.56 -3.16 -0.62
CA ALA A 197 -1.86 -2.63 0.72
C ALA A 197 -3.37 -2.46 0.91
N ILE A 198 -3.94 -3.06 1.96
CA ILE A 198 -5.40 -3.01 2.23
C ILE A 198 -5.82 -1.84 3.12
N ASP A 199 -4.86 -1.24 3.81
CA ASP A 199 -5.02 -0.19 4.81
C ASP A 199 -4.25 1.09 4.45
N GLY A 200 -3.93 1.22 3.16
CA GLY A 200 -3.67 2.52 2.56
C GLY A 200 -4.87 3.45 2.77
N PRO A 201 -4.65 4.78 2.79
CA PRO A 201 -5.66 5.73 3.23
C PRO A 201 -6.97 5.63 2.43
N ILE A 202 -8.11 5.59 3.14
CA ILE A 202 -9.33 6.21 2.61
C ILE A 202 -9.13 7.71 2.70
N ILE A 203 -9.24 8.36 1.56
CA ILE A 203 -9.08 9.79 1.49
C ILE A 203 -10.45 10.40 1.75
N THR A 204 -10.65 10.84 2.99
CA THR A 204 -11.52 12.00 3.25
C THR A 204 -11.17 13.10 2.26
N SER A 205 -12.16 13.70 1.61
CA SER A 205 -11.98 14.89 0.78
C SER A 205 -11.06 15.87 1.51
N SER A 206 -9.86 16.05 0.99
CA SER A 206 -8.95 17.09 1.43
C SER A 206 -9.33 18.34 0.64
N ASP A 207 -9.54 19.45 1.33
CA ASP A 207 -9.65 20.77 0.68
C ASP A 207 -8.31 21.20 0.06
N ASP A 208 -7.21 20.52 0.44
CA ASP A 208 -5.89 20.68 -0.17
C ASP A 208 -5.77 19.76 -1.41
N PRO A 209 -5.69 20.35 -2.62
CA PRO A 209 -5.67 19.60 -3.88
C PRO A 209 -4.42 18.72 -4.04
N ASP A 210 -3.32 19.06 -3.38
CA ASP A 210 -2.02 18.40 -3.56
C ASP A 210 -1.97 17.13 -2.72
N LEU A 211 -2.46 17.23 -1.48
CA LEU A 211 -2.69 16.07 -0.63
C LEU A 211 -3.76 15.15 -1.23
N ARG A 212 -4.78 15.71 -1.89
CA ARG A 212 -5.78 14.92 -2.61
C ARG A 212 -5.16 14.20 -3.81
N LEU A 213 -4.35 14.89 -4.61
CA LEU A 213 -3.64 14.33 -5.75
C LEU A 213 -2.70 13.20 -5.33
N LEU A 214 -1.78 13.45 -4.39
CA LEU A 214 -0.83 12.44 -3.90
C LEU A 214 -1.54 11.19 -3.39
N ALA A 215 -2.65 11.39 -2.69
CA ALA A 215 -3.37 10.27 -2.14
C ALA A 215 -4.11 9.46 -3.23
N LEU A 216 -4.71 10.12 -4.23
CA LEU A 216 -5.32 9.44 -5.39
C LEU A 216 -4.27 8.69 -6.23
N LEU A 217 -3.05 9.24 -6.36
CA LEU A 217 -1.94 8.57 -7.04
C LEU A 217 -1.51 7.29 -6.31
N ASN A 218 -1.36 7.36 -4.98
CA ASN A 218 -1.08 6.20 -4.14
C ASN A 218 -2.20 5.14 -4.22
N GLU A 219 -3.46 5.55 -4.29
CA GLU A 219 -4.61 4.64 -4.44
C GLU A 219 -4.51 3.78 -5.71
N GLN A 220 -4.10 4.40 -6.81
CA GLN A 220 -3.95 3.76 -8.12
C GLN A 220 -2.59 3.06 -8.31
N GLN A 221 -1.79 2.93 -7.24
CA GLN A 221 -0.43 2.36 -7.27
C GLN A 221 0.49 3.06 -8.28
N ILE A 222 0.28 4.35 -8.50
CA ILE A 222 1.12 5.19 -9.34
C ILE A 222 2.29 5.67 -8.48
N ILE A 223 3.51 5.38 -8.91
CA ILE A 223 4.73 5.78 -8.21
C ILE A 223 5.31 7.08 -8.77
N ALA A 224 5.00 7.41 -10.02
CA ALA A 224 5.39 8.67 -10.63
C ALA A 224 4.44 9.10 -11.76
N LEU A 225 4.36 10.41 -11.98
CA LEU A 225 3.77 11.02 -13.18
C LEU A 225 4.90 11.63 -14.00
N GLU A 226 4.92 11.37 -15.30
CA GLU A 226 5.89 11.97 -16.22
C GLU A 226 5.13 12.67 -17.35
N TRP A 227 5.44 13.94 -17.57
CA TRP A 227 4.85 14.73 -18.64
C TRP A 227 5.88 15.64 -19.31
N SER A 228 5.60 16.01 -20.54
CA SER A 228 6.40 16.98 -21.29
C SER A 228 5.59 18.22 -21.62
N ILE A 229 6.22 19.39 -21.56
CA ILE A 229 5.63 20.64 -22.04
C ILE A 229 6.22 20.93 -23.41
N TYR A 230 5.37 21.03 -24.43
CA TYR A 230 5.74 21.44 -25.78
C TYR A 230 4.97 22.73 -26.11
N ASN A 231 5.64 23.88 -26.05
CA ASN A 231 4.97 25.16 -26.27
C ASN A 231 5.04 25.55 -27.74
N ASN A 232 3.96 25.32 -28.47
CA ASN A 232 3.65 26.05 -29.70
C ASN A 232 2.40 26.91 -29.51
N GLN A 233 2.29 27.63 -28.38
CA GLN A 233 1.32 28.71 -28.10
C GLN A 233 -0.19 28.43 -28.30
N ASP A 234 -0.58 27.26 -28.80
CA ASP A 234 -1.94 26.81 -28.97
C ASP A 234 -1.94 25.27 -28.85
N GLN A 235 -2.65 24.78 -27.84
CA GLN A 235 -3.00 23.36 -27.61
C GLN A 235 -1.90 22.47 -27.02
N THR A 236 -2.21 21.93 -25.85
CA THR A 236 -1.52 20.89 -25.07
C THR A 236 -1.47 19.51 -25.74
N ASP A 237 -1.62 19.43 -27.07
CA ASP A 237 -1.93 18.19 -27.78
C ASP A 237 -0.71 17.35 -28.18
N GLU A 238 0.53 17.86 -28.05
CA GLU A 238 1.75 17.17 -28.52
C GLU A 238 2.71 16.72 -27.39
N GLY A 239 2.28 16.74 -26.12
CA GLY A 239 3.05 16.19 -25.01
C GLY A 239 2.72 14.72 -24.72
N PHE A 240 3.69 13.93 -24.26
CA PHE A 240 3.35 12.65 -23.60
C PHE A 240 3.01 12.91 -22.14
N CYS A 241 1.96 12.25 -21.66
CA CYS A 241 1.71 12.10 -20.24
C CYS A 241 1.58 10.61 -19.92
N SER A 242 2.35 10.15 -18.95
CA SER A 242 2.33 8.76 -18.52
C SER A 242 2.24 8.64 -17.01
N TYR A 243 1.33 7.79 -16.57
CA TYR A 243 1.33 7.16 -15.26
C TYR A 243 2.40 6.07 -15.25
N ILE A 244 3.30 6.11 -14.27
CA ILE A 244 4.26 5.03 -14.01
C ILE A 244 3.74 4.26 -12.80
N LEU A 245 3.37 3.01 -13.02
CA LEU A 245 2.84 2.13 -11.98
C LEU A 245 3.98 1.48 -11.18
N ALA A 246 3.65 0.97 -10.00
CA ALA A 246 4.60 0.28 -9.12
C ALA A 246 5.29 -0.94 -9.75
N ASP A 247 4.66 -1.57 -10.74
CA ASP A 247 5.22 -2.67 -11.54
C ASP A 247 6.19 -2.20 -12.65
N GLY A 248 6.42 -0.88 -12.77
CA GLY A 248 7.26 -0.25 -13.78
C GLY A 248 6.58 -0.05 -15.13
N SER A 249 5.34 -0.50 -15.30
CA SER A 249 4.58 -0.29 -16.52
C SER A 249 4.15 1.18 -16.66
N ARG A 250 4.01 1.61 -17.92
CA ARG A 250 3.53 2.96 -18.26
C ARG A 250 2.11 2.88 -18.80
N ARG A 251 1.23 3.76 -18.32
CA ARG A 251 -0.12 3.95 -18.88
C ARG A 251 -0.30 5.39 -19.32
N ARG A 252 -0.92 5.60 -20.48
CA ARG A 252 -1.23 6.94 -20.99
C ARG A 252 -2.40 7.55 -20.22
N PHE A 253 -2.34 8.87 -20.08
CA PHE A 253 -3.43 9.70 -19.60
C PHE A 253 -4.70 9.48 -20.42
N ALA A 254 -5.89 9.57 -19.81
CA ALA A 254 -7.20 9.35 -20.44
C ALA A 254 -7.42 7.97 -21.11
N GLN A 255 -6.50 7.01 -21.01
CA GLN A 255 -6.57 5.71 -21.70
C GLN A 255 -6.56 4.48 -20.77
N GLY A 256 -6.60 4.63 -19.44
CA GLY A 256 -6.49 3.44 -18.58
C GLY A 256 -6.65 3.56 -17.06
N ILE A 257 -7.07 4.71 -16.52
CA ILE A 257 -7.41 4.85 -15.10
C ILE A 257 -8.84 5.41 -14.98
N ASP A 258 -9.76 4.60 -14.46
CA ASP A 258 -11.17 4.98 -14.30
C ASP A 258 -11.37 5.84 -13.04
N ASN A 259 -10.70 7.00 -12.99
CA ASN A 259 -10.82 7.97 -11.90
C ASN A 259 -10.85 9.41 -12.44
N PRO A 260 -12.05 9.95 -12.75
CA PRO A 260 -12.21 11.29 -13.32
C PRO A 260 -11.67 12.43 -12.46
N GLU A 261 -11.64 12.26 -11.13
CA GLU A 261 -11.11 13.27 -10.22
C GLU A 261 -9.59 13.29 -10.23
N LEU A 262 -8.95 12.12 -10.27
CA LEU A 262 -7.52 12.00 -10.48
C LEU A 262 -7.12 12.62 -11.82
N GLU A 263 -7.81 12.27 -12.90
CA GLU A 263 -7.54 12.83 -14.23
C GLU A 263 -7.64 14.36 -14.20
N ARG A 264 -8.68 14.92 -13.54
CA ARG A 264 -8.82 16.37 -13.37
C ARG A 264 -7.66 17.01 -12.59
N LEU A 265 -7.28 16.45 -11.43
CA LEU A 265 -6.20 17.02 -10.61
C LEU A 265 -4.82 16.88 -11.25
N VAL A 266 -4.60 15.79 -11.97
CA VAL A 266 -3.39 15.57 -12.78
C VAL A 266 -3.35 16.57 -13.94
N TRP A 267 -4.48 16.85 -14.58
CA TRP A 267 -4.59 17.87 -15.61
C TRP A 267 -4.30 19.27 -15.06
N ASP A 268 -4.83 19.62 -13.89
CA ASP A 268 -4.54 20.90 -13.22
C ASP A 268 -3.02 21.05 -12.97
N LEU A 269 -2.37 19.99 -12.47
CA LEU A 269 -0.92 19.95 -12.26
C LEU A 269 -0.14 20.22 -13.54
N PHE A 270 -0.53 19.65 -14.69
CA PHE A 270 0.24 19.78 -15.93
C PHE A 270 0.15 21.14 -16.59
N ASN A 271 -0.97 21.85 -16.42
CA ASN A 271 -1.20 23.15 -17.03
C ASN A 271 -0.52 24.30 -16.27
N ASP A 272 0.18 24.00 -15.20
CA ASP A 272 0.94 24.99 -14.46
C ASP A 272 2.22 25.43 -15.17
N ASN A 273 2.66 26.64 -14.82
CA ASN A 273 3.85 27.27 -15.39
C ASN A 273 5.15 26.75 -14.73
N TRP A 274 5.38 25.43 -14.79
CA TRP A 274 6.58 24.77 -14.23
C TRP A 274 7.92 25.42 -14.58
N PRO A 275 8.16 25.92 -15.82
CA PRO A 275 9.40 26.61 -16.14
C PRO A 275 9.69 27.82 -15.23
N ALA A 276 8.65 28.54 -14.79
CA ALA A 276 8.80 29.71 -13.93
C ALA A 276 9.02 29.33 -12.45
N VAL A 277 8.50 28.18 -12.01
CA VAL A 277 8.56 27.74 -10.60
C VAL A 277 9.89 27.01 -10.30
N MET A 278 10.50 26.37 -11.28
CA MET A 278 11.71 25.57 -11.09
C MET A 278 12.98 26.43 -10.98
N PRO A 279 13.90 26.17 -10.02
CA PRO A 279 15.19 26.85 -9.96
C PRO A 279 16.23 26.19 -10.88
N PRO A 280 17.02 26.93 -11.68
CA PRO A 280 16.89 28.35 -11.97
C PRO A 280 15.65 28.63 -12.85
N GLN A 281 14.96 29.75 -12.62
CA GLN A 281 13.65 30.15 -13.20
C GLN A 281 13.64 30.38 -14.73
N HIS A 282 14.66 29.90 -15.43
CA HIS A 282 14.86 30.00 -16.87
C HIS A 282 15.08 28.62 -17.51
N LEU A 283 14.54 27.56 -16.89
CA LEU A 283 14.60 26.22 -17.47
C LEU A 283 13.81 26.14 -18.79
N SER A 284 14.18 25.16 -19.60
CA SER A 284 13.72 24.98 -20.99
C SER A 284 12.19 24.97 -21.08
N VAL A 285 11.66 25.73 -22.04
CA VAL A 285 10.23 25.71 -22.42
C VAL A 285 9.84 24.35 -23.05
N TYR A 286 10.84 23.53 -23.40
CA TYR A 286 10.72 22.17 -23.91
C TYR A 286 11.16 21.14 -22.85
N GLY A 287 10.66 21.28 -21.62
CA GLY A 287 11.08 20.45 -20.50
C GLY A 287 10.29 19.13 -20.37
N ILE A 288 10.95 18.11 -19.84
CA ILE A 288 10.33 16.88 -19.33
C ILE A 288 10.31 16.97 -17.80
N TYR A 289 9.13 16.84 -17.24
CA TYR A 289 8.88 16.95 -15.81
C TYR A 289 8.38 15.63 -15.25
N ARG A 290 8.73 15.38 -13.99
CA ARG A 290 8.33 14.16 -13.30
C ARG A 290 7.96 14.44 -11.85
N LEU A 291 6.74 14.11 -11.46
CA LEU A 291 6.33 14.04 -10.06
C LEU A 291 6.74 12.68 -9.51
N GLU A 292 7.62 12.68 -8.52
CA GLU A 292 7.91 11.49 -7.71
C GLU A 292 6.96 11.45 -6.52
N VAL A 293 6.06 10.47 -6.48
CA VAL A 293 4.98 10.41 -5.47
C VAL A 293 5.54 10.22 -4.06
N ALA A 294 6.59 9.42 -3.92
CA ALA A 294 7.22 9.16 -2.62
C ALA A 294 7.89 10.40 -2.01
N GLU A 295 8.35 11.32 -2.83
CA GLU A 295 9.03 12.53 -2.40
C GLU A 295 8.13 13.77 -2.39
N ALA A 296 6.90 13.65 -2.92
CA ALA A 296 6.00 14.77 -3.15
C ALA A 296 6.71 15.94 -3.86
N ALA A 297 7.53 15.62 -4.87
CA ALA A 297 8.42 16.57 -5.51
C ALA A 297 8.36 16.43 -7.03
N VAL A 298 8.26 17.57 -7.70
CA VAL A 298 8.39 17.64 -9.16
C VAL A 298 9.85 17.90 -9.50
N TYR A 299 10.35 17.14 -10.45
CA TYR A 299 11.69 17.21 -10.99
C TYR A 299 11.67 17.68 -12.44
N HIS A 300 12.64 18.49 -12.82
CA HIS A 300 13.02 18.63 -14.23
C HIS A 300 13.99 17.50 -14.58
N VAL A 301 13.56 16.55 -15.42
CA VAL A 301 14.28 15.29 -15.68
C VAL A 301 14.87 15.20 -17.07
N GLY A 302 14.52 16.11 -17.97
CA GLY A 302 14.97 16.06 -19.35
C GLY A 302 14.48 17.23 -20.18
N ASP A 303 14.84 17.23 -21.45
CA ASP A 303 14.31 18.14 -22.46
C ASP A 303 13.75 17.36 -23.66
N LEU A 304 12.82 17.97 -24.36
CA LEU A 304 12.39 17.58 -25.69
C LEU A 304 13.23 18.31 -26.74
N TRP A 305 13.71 17.56 -27.72
CA TRP A 305 14.45 18.06 -28.87
C TRP A 305 13.66 17.79 -30.14
N SER A 306 13.68 18.72 -31.08
CA SER A 306 13.23 18.42 -32.43
C SER A 306 14.24 17.50 -33.13
N TYR A 307 13.82 16.87 -34.23
CA TYR A 307 14.72 16.12 -35.10
C TYR A 307 15.93 16.96 -35.55
N TYR A 308 15.74 18.26 -35.80
CA TYR A 308 16.83 19.16 -36.19
C TYR A 308 17.83 19.37 -35.05
N ASP A 309 17.35 19.63 -33.83
CA ASP A 309 18.21 19.78 -32.65
C ASP A 309 19.00 18.50 -32.37
N TYR A 310 18.34 17.34 -32.50
CA TYR A 310 18.98 16.04 -32.35
C TYR A 310 20.10 15.82 -33.39
N VAL A 311 19.84 16.08 -34.67
CA VAL A 311 20.83 15.91 -35.75
C VAL A 311 21.99 16.89 -35.61
N GLU A 312 21.70 18.15 -35.27
CA GLU A 312 22.72 19.16 -35.02
C GLU A 312 23.62 18.70 -33.87
N ILE A 313 23.05 18.34 -32.72
CA ILE A 313 23.83 17.93 -31.54
C ILE A 313 24.61 16.61 -31.79
N GLN A 314 24.04 15.64 -32.50
CA GLN A 314 24.74 14.40 -32.91
C GLN A 314 26.00 14.69 -33.73
N THR A 315 25.98 15.72 -34.60
CA THR A 315 27.15 16.07 -35.41
C THR A 315 28.31 16.68 -34.62
N TRP A 316 28.07 17.15 -33.38
CA TRP A 316 29.10 17.74 -32.51
C TRP A 316 29.80 16.72 -31.61
N GLY A 317 29.33 15.46 -31.59
CA GLY A 317 30.09 14.30 -31.09
C GLY A 317 30.38 14.21 -29.57
N GLU A 318 29.80 15.08 -28.75
CA GLU A 318 30.18 15.26 -27.33
C GLU A 318 29.16 14.78 -26.28
N LEU A 319 28.13 14.02 -26.64
CA LEU A 319 27.16 13.51 -25.64
C LEU A 319 27.29 12.01 -25.37
N ASP A 320 27.57 11.68 -24.11
CA ASP A 320 27.64 10.31 -23.54
C ASP A 320 26.25 9.67 -23.29
N PHE A 321 25.17 10.17 -23.90
CA PHE A 321 23.80 9.83 -23.48
C PHE A 321 22.83 9.55 -24.65
N GLU A 322 21.85 8.69 -24.39
CA GLU A 322 20.90 8.16 -25.37
C GLU A 322 19.61 9.01 -25.41
N ALA A 323 19.39 9.76 -26.50
CA ALA A 323 18.10 10.40 -26.77
C ALA A 323 17.15 9.37 -27.39
N THR A 324 15.92 9.29 -26.88
CA THR A 324 14.94 8.29 -27.31
C THR A 324 13.86 8.95 -28.18
N PRO A 325 13.50 8.39 -29.35
CA PRO A 325 12.40 8.92 -30.17
C PRO A 325 11.09 8.92 -29.38
N HIS A 326 10.28 9.97 -29.56
CA HIS A 326 8.97 10.05 -28.96
C HIS A 326 8.04 8.98 -29.57
N PRO A 327 7.30 8.21 -28.74
CA PRO A 327 6.56 7.04 -29.21
C PRO A 327 5.43 7.36 -30.21
N ASP A 328 4.91 8.59 -30.17
CA ASP A 328 3.81 9.04 -31.03
C ASP A 328 4.20 10.15 -32.02
N ASN A 329 5.44 10.66 -31.94
CA ASN A 329 5.90 11.74 -32.81
C ASN A 329 7.36 11.47 -33.23
N PRO A 330 7.60 10.95 -34.44
CA PRO A 330 8.95 10.58 -34.88
C PRO A 330 9.90 11.79 -35.04
N ASP A 331 9.36 13.01 -35.05
CA ASP A 331 10.14 14.25 -35.18
C ASP A 331 10.56 14.85 -33.82
N VAL A 332 10.18 14.21 -32.71
CA VAL A 332 10.51 14.64 -31.34
C VAL A 332 11.36 13.58 -30.65
N TYR A 333 12.39 14.01 -29.95
CA TYR A 333 13.31 13.16 -29.19
C TYR A 333 13.31 13.59 -27.73
N ALA A 334 13.19 12.62 -26.83
CA ALA A 334 13.29 12.84 -25.38
C ALA A 334 14.74 12.63 -24.93
N TYR A 335 15.32 13.66 -24.33
CA TYR A 335 16.64 13.63 -23.73
C TYR A 335 16.53 13.65 -22.21
N TYR A 336 16.96 12.59 -21.53
CA TYR A 336 16.88 12.49 -20.06
C TYR A 336 18.23 12.75 -19.40
N TYR A 337 18.23 13.60 -18.37
CA TYR A 337 19.40 13.94 -17.56
C TYR A 337 19.71 12.84 -16.53
N PHE A 338 20.37 11.73 -16.91
CA PHE A 338 20.79 10.66 -15.99
C PHE A 338 22.32 10.57 -15.80
N PRO A 339 22.83 10.25 -14.58
CA PRO A 339 22.29 10.45 -13.24
C PRO A 339 22.96 11.65 -12.56
N TYR A 340 22.18 12.60 -12.02
CA TYR A 340 22.77 13.68 -11.22
C TYR A 340 22.03 13.89 -9.90
N GLN A 341 22.81 14.03 -8.82
CA GLN A 341 22.38 14.27 -7.44
C GLN A 341 21.86 15.71 -7.19
N HIS A 342 21.82 16.55 -8.22
CA HIS A 342 21.47 17.97 -8.13
C HIS A 342 20.41 18.39 -9.15
N ARG A 343 19.46 17.50 -9.48
CA ARG A 343 18.33 17.87 -10.34
C ARG A 343 17.52 18.99 -9.65
N PRO A 344 17.21 20.09 -10.37
CA PRO A 344 16.19 21.03 -9.96
C PRO A 344 14.93 20.30 -9.53
N LYS A 345 14.44 20.63 -8.34
CA LYS A 345 13.18 20.13 -7.83
C LYS A 345 12.41 21.21 -7.11
N VAL A 346 11.10 21.05 -7.11
CA VAL A 346 10.16 21.85 -6.34
C VAL A 346 9.31 20.88 -5.54
N LEU A 347 9.23 21.07 -4.23
CA LEU A 347 8.31 20.30 -3.40
C LEU A 347 6.88 20.77 -3.67
N LEU A 348 5.91 19.84 -3.71
CA LEU A 348 4.50 20.20 -3.92
C LEU A 348 4.03 21.22 -2.88
N GLU A 349 4.46 21.09 -1.62
CA GLU A 349 4.14 22.06 -0.56
C GLU A 349 4.68 23.48 -0.85
N GLU A 350 5.88 23.59 -1.44
CA GLU A 350 6.50 24.87 -1.83
C GLU A 350 5.79 25.49 -3.04
N TRP A 351 5.35 24.65 -3.98
CA TRP A 351 4.52 25.06 -5.11
C TRP A 351 3.14 25.57 -4.64
N ALA A 352 2.46 24.85 -3.73
CA ALA A 352 1.18 25.27 -3.15
C ALA A 352 1.25 26.68 -2.55
N GLN A 353 2.37 26.98 -1.89
CA GLN A 353 2.63 28.28 -1.29
C GLN A 353 2.88 29.35 -2.36
N THR A 354 3.63 29.03 -3.43
CA THR A 354 3.94 29.94 -4.53
C THR A 354 2.67 30.32 -5.31
N GLN A 355 1.80 29.35 -5.61
CA GLN A 355 0.49 29.58 -6.25
C GLN A 355 -0.39 30.50 -5.38
N ARG A 356 -0.49 30.23 -4.07
CA ARG A 356 -1.27 31.10 -3.14
C ARG A 356 -0.74 32.53 -3.10
N ASP A 357 0.56 32.71 -3.25
CA ASP A 357 1.18 34.03 -3.26
C ASP A 357 0.96 34.74 -4.62
N GLU A 358 1.08 34.05 -5.75
CA GLU A 358 0.75 34.61 -7.08
C GLU A 358 -0.72 35.05 -7.19
N TYR A 359 -1.67 34.23 -6.70
CA TYR A 359 -3.10 34.58 -6.68
C TYR A 359 -3.47 35.66 -5.66
N ARG A 360 -2.59 36.00 -4.69
CA ARG A 360 -2.81 37.13 -3.77
C ARG A 360 -2.48 38.48 -4.39
N PHE A 361 -1.71 38.50 -5.47
CA PHE A 361 -1.27 39.73 -6.16
C PHE A 361 -2.02 39.99 -7.47
N LEU A 362 -2.99 39.14 -7.81
CA LEU A 362 -4.01 39.35 -8.85
C LEU A 362 -5.34 39.71 -8.20
#